data_AF-A0A7C1AX96-F1
#
_entry.id   AF-A0A7C1AX96-F1
#
_cell.length_a   1.000
_cell.length_b   1.000
_cell.length_c   1.000
_cell.angle_alpha   90.00
_cell.angle_beta   90.00
_cell.angle_gamma   90.00
#
_symmetry.space_group_name_H-M   'P 1'
#
loop_
_entity.id
_entity.type
_entity.pdbx_description
1 polymer ?
#
loop_
_entity_poly.entity_id
_entity_poly.type
_entity_poly.pdbx_seq_one_letter_code
_entity_poly.pdbx_strand_id
1 'polypeptide(L)'
;MERKKSELLGLIFFFLATLSLISLLSFDPTDPTIFNASSLNSTVHNLLGLFGAHLAWLLYTVIGIASFFIPGLLYLIGYRQLKRTNKGSAKNQSIIALGLALIFISLVVIPPIITPVVKIRGTSFPVCGHAGKVIANLLIKTFSRTGALFVTFGLVILGFVALLPWTLSETGPRLAQMTSVVTMSLVRFCKSLSENIRAKLNKARPSSNSAAHSNSNSHISEEALLDIEVLDYDEEPATMPSKSKVTPQEVEETLFSVEDQSFSHVTIQESFPKKLPDTKNPKKQKAHKLNRSENDFYLPDIGLLNRYSEEQQMEDIHFLKRKAEILTQKLADFGIKGEVVDIHPGPVITMFEYVPAPGIKINRIVNLANDLTMALKAMSIRIVAPIPGKAAVGIEIPNKRRQLVPIRSIIESNEFQKATQPLTIALGKD
;
A
#
# COMPACT_ATOMS: atom_id res chain seq x y z
N MET A 1 27.17 -17.69 -34.11
CA MET A 1 26.47 -16.44 -33.74
C MET A 1 25.26 -16.68 -32.85
N GLU A 2 24.39 -17.66 -33.13
CA GLU A 2 23.16 -17.90 -32.35
C GLU A 2 23.36 -18.15 -30.85
N ARG A 3 24.43 -18.87 -30.46
CA ARG A 3 24.75 -19.11 -29.03
C ARG A 3 25.14 -17.83 -28.27
N LYS A 4 25.99 -16.98 -28.87
CA LYS A 4 26.36 -15.68 -28.28
C LYS A 4 25.13 -14.77 -28.14
N LYS A 5 24.18 -14.82 -29.08
CA LYS A 5 22.91 -14.09 -28.98
C LYS A 5 22.07 -14.56 -27.79
N SER A 6 21.94 -15.87 -27.57
CA SER A 6 21.17 -16.38 -26.43
C SER A 6 21.84 -16.12 -25.09
N GLU A 7 23.16 -16.17 -25.02
CA GLU A 7 23.94 -15.80 -23.84
C GLU A 7 23.77 -14.31 -23.49
N LEU A 8 23.89 -13.42 -24.48
CA LEU A 8 23.66 -11.98 -24.30
C LEU A 8 22.22 -11.69 -23.87
N LEU A 9 21.23 -12.31 -24.50
CA LEU A 9 19.82 -12.15 -24.13
C LEU A 9 19.57 -12.61 -22.68
N GLY A 10 20.20 -13.72 -22.27
CA GLY A 10 20.14 -14.20 -20.89
C GLY A 10 20.69 -13.19 -19.90
N LEU A 11 21.86 -12.61 -20.18
CA LEU A 11 22.46 -11.57 -19.35
C LEU A 11 21.60 -10.30 -19.27
N ILE A 12 20.96 -9.90 -20.37
CA ILE A 12 20.01 -8.77 -20.37
C ILE A 12 18.84 -9.05 -19.43
N PHE A 13 18.27 -10.27 -19.44
CA PHE A 13 17.20 -10.63 -18.51
C PHE A 13 17.66 -10.64 -17.05
N PHE A 14 18.88 -11.11 -16.76
CA PHE A 14 19.46 -11.02 -15.42
C PHE A 14 19.59 -9.56 -14.95
N PHE A 15 20.08 -8.68 -15.82
CA PHE A 15 20.19 -7.26 -15.52
C PHE A 15 18.82 -6.61 -15.27
N LEU A 16 17.83 -6.86 -16.13
CA LEU A 16 16.46 -6.37 -15.94
C LEU A 16 15.81 -6.93 -14.67
N ALA A 17 16.11 -8.18 -14.30
CA ALA A 17 15.64 -8.80 -13.07
C ALA A 17 16.23 -8.10 -11.84
N THR A 18 17.54 -7.87 -11.81
CA THR A 18 18.21 -7.12 -10.72
C THR A 18 17.65 -5.71 -10.58
N LEU A 19 17.45 -5.03 -11.71
CA LEU A 19 16.95 -3.66 -11.74
C LEU A 19 15.52 -3.61 -11.16
N SER A 20 14.64 -4.49 -11.65
CA SER A 20 13.27 -4.58 -11.17
C SER A 20 13.19 -4.97 -9.69
N LEU A 21 14.08 -5.84 -9.22
CA LEU A 21 14.14 -6.27 -7.82
C LEU A 21 14.53 -5.12 -6.90
N ILE A 22 15.62 -4.41 -7.22
CA ILE A 22 16.10 -3.27 -6.42
C ILE A 22 15.04 -2.17 -6.42
N SER A 23 14.46 -1.87 -7.59
CA SER A 23 13.39 -0.90 -7.75
C SER A 23 12.19 -1.23 -6.85
N LEU A 24 11.67 -2.46 -6.89
CA LEU A 24 10.50 -2.88 -6.10
C LEU A 24 10.78 -2.99 -4.59
N LEU A 25 11.96 -3.47 -4.19
CA LEU A 25 12.32 -3.62 -2.77
C LEU A 25 12.59 -2.26 -2.10
N SER A 26 13.06 -1.27 -2.86
CA SER A 26 13.31 0.08 -2.38
C SER A 26 12.16 1.05 -2.71
N PHE A 27 10.97 0.53 -3.01
CA PHE A 27 9.81 1.35 -3.30
C PHE A 27 9.34 2.11 -2.05
N ASP A 28 9.33 3.44 -2.13
CA ASP A 28 8.69 4.30 -1.15
C ASP A 28 7.48 5.02 -1.78
N PRO A 29 6.28 4.95 -1.17
CA PRO A 29 5.10 5.66 -1.66
C PRO A 29 5.23 7.19 -1.70
N THR A 30 6.18 7.75 -0.95
CA THR A 30 6.45 9.19 -0.88
C THR A 30 7.40 9.69 -1.97
N ASP A 31 8.01 8.79 -2.74
CA ASP A 31 8.90 9.17 -3.83
C ASP A 31 8.14 9.91 -4.96
N PRO A 32 8.77 10.92 -5.58
CA PRO A 32 8.14 11.69 -6.65
C PRO A 32 7.90 10.78 -7.86
N THR A 33 6.64 10.68 -8.28
CA THR A 33 6.25 9.89 -9.45
C THR A 33 5.42 10.74 -10.43
N ILE A 34 5.29 10.31 -11.69
CA ILE A 34 4.57 11.04 -12.75
C ILE A 34 3.14 11.42 -12.32
N PHE A 35 2.53 10.64 -11.43
CA PHE A 35 1.18 10.83 -10.94
C PHE A 35 1.09 11.24 -9.46
N ASN A 36 2.23 11.35 -8.78
CA ASN A 36 2.35 11.86 -7.42
C ASN A 36 3.45 12.92 -7.39
N ALA A 37 3.16 14.09 -7.97
CA ALA A 37 4.06 15.25 -8.06
C ALA A 37 4.02 16.14 -6.80
N SER A 38 3.37 15.68 -5.73
CA SER A 38 3.12 16.44 -4.49
C SER A 38 4.39 16.69 -3.66
N SER A 39 5.57 16.29 -4.15
CA SER A 39 6.81 16.27 -3.40
C SER A 39 7.99 16.85 -4.21
N LEU A 40 7.79 18.01 -4.82
CA LEU A 40 8.84 18.78 -5.52
C LEU A 40 10.10 19.06 -4.66
N ASN A 41 10.05 18.85 -3.34
CA ASN A 41 11.18 18.95 -2.40
C ASN A 41 11.51 17.63 -1.66
N SER A 42 11.00 16.45 -2.04
CA SER A 42 11.34 15.19 -1.36
C SER A 42 12.61 14.57 -1.93
N THR A 43 13.51 14.15 -1.03
CA THR A 43 14.60 13.23 -1.35
C THR A 43 14.04 11.92 -1.89
N VAL A 44 14.59 11.43 -3.00
CA VAL A 44 14.21 10.11 -3.56
C VAL A 44 14.84 9.01 -2.71
N HIS A 45 14.02 8.12 -2.16
CA HIS A 45 14.46 7.00 -1.31
C HIS A 45 14.77 5.73 -2.12
N ASN A 46 14.21 5.58 -3.32
CA ASN A 46 14.50 4.44 -4.18
C ASN A 46 16.00 4.34 -4.51
N LEU A 47 16.58 3.14 -4.38
CA LEU A 47 18.01 2.91 -4.57
C LEU A 47 18.47 3.14 -6.01
N LEU A 48 17.57 3.05 -6.99
CA LEU A 48 17.84 3.36 -8.40
C LEU A 48 17.44 4.80 -8.76
N GLY A 49 17.24 5.66 -7.76
CA GLY A 49 16.82 7.05 -7.92
C GLY A 49 15.45 7.18 -8.57
N LEU A 50 15.23 8.32 -9.24
CA LEU A 50 13.93 8.67 -9.84
C LEU A 50 13.43 7.61 -10.83
N PHE A 51 14.33 7.02 -11.61
CA PHE A 51 14.00 5.94 -12.55
C PHE A 51 13.43 4.72 -11.82
N GLY A 52 14.08 4.32 -10.72
CA GLY A 52 13.62 3.21 -9.89
C GLY A 52 12.28 3.45 -9.23
N ALA A 53 12.04 4.67 -8.73
CA ALA A 53 10.76 5.07 -8.15
C ALA A 53 9.62 4.97 -9.18
N HIS A 54 9.82 5.51 -10.39
CA HIS A 54 8.84 5.41 -11.47
C HIS A 54 8.59 3.96 -11.90
N LEU A 55 9.64 3.15 -12.03
CA LEU A 55 9.54 1.76 -12.43
C LEU A 55 8.74 0.94 -11.41
N ALA A 56 9.07 1.06 -10.13
CA ALA A 56 8.38 0.37 -9.05
C ALA A 56 6.93 0.79 -8.95
N TRP A 57 6.67 2.10 -9.00
CA TRP A 57 5.32 2.64 -9.00
C TRP A 57 4.49 2.10 -10.16
N LEU A 58 5.03 2.06 -11.38
CA LEU A 58 4.34 1.55 -12.56
C LEU A 58 4.05 0.05 -12.43
N LEU A 59 5.04 -0.74 -12.05
CA LEU A 59 4.89 -2.19 -11.85
C LEU A 59 3.84 -2.49 -10.79
N TYR A 60 3.90 -1.83 -9.64
CA TYR A 60 2.96 -2.04 -8.54
C TYR A 60 1.55 -1.55 -8.89
N THR A 61 1.41 -0.41 -9.56
CA THR A 61 0.10 0.15 -9.92
C THR A 61 -0.62 -0.70 -10.98
N VAL A 62 0.12 -1.19 -11.99
CA VAL A 62 -0.46 -2.00 -13.07
C VAL A 62 -0.73 -3.43 -12.60
N ILE A 63 0.23 -4.05 -11.91
CA ILE A 63 0.25 -5.49 -11.64
C ILE A 63 -0.14 -5.80 -10.19
N GLY A 64 0.12 -4.88 -9.25
CA GLY A 64 -0.15 -5.05 -7.83
C GLY A 64 0.95 -5.85 -7.14
N ILE A 65 0.58 -6.57 -6.09
CA ILE A 65 1.53 -7.38 -5.30
C ILE A 65 2.20 -8.50 -6.11
N ALA A 66 1.58 -8.93 -7.21
CA ALA A 66 2.16 -9.92 -8.12
C ALA A 66 3.42 -9.40 -8.85
N SER A 67 3.68 -8.08 -8.84
CA SER A 67 4.89 -7.49 -9.40
C SER A 67 6.18 -8.03 -8.76
N PHE A 68 6.14 -8.42 -7.49
CA PHE A 68 7.29 -9.03 -6.78
C PHE A 68 7.73 -10.39 -7.37
N PHE A 69 6.89 -11.04 -8.18
CA PHE A 69 7.25 -12.27 -8.89
C PHE A 69 7.96 -12.02 -10.23
N ILE A 70 7.93 -10.78 -10.75
CA ILE A 70 8.55 -10.43 -12.04
C ILE A 70 10.07 -10.63 -12.01
N PRO A 71 10.82 -10.17 -11.00
CA PRO A 71 12.25 -10.45 -10.95
C PRO A 71 12.55 -11.96 -11.01
N GLY A 72 11.83 -12.78 -10.25
CA GLY A 72 11.97 -14.24 -10.26
C GLY A 72 11.69 -14.86 -11.64
N LEU A 73 10.65 -14.38 -12.33
CA LEU A 73 10.30 -14.80 -13.68
C LEU A 73 11.42 -14.44 -14.68
N LEU A 74 11.94 -13.20 -14.62
CA LEU A 74 13.02 -12.72 -15.48
C LEU A 74 14.32 -13.50 -15.23
N TYR A 75 14.66 -13.78 -13.96
CA TYR A 75 15.78 -14.66 -13.60
C TYR A 75 15.64 -16.05 -14.22
N LEU A 76 14.44 -16.65 -14.13
CA LEU A 76 14.18 -17.97 -14.70
C LEU A 76 14.29 -17.97 -16.23
N ILE A 77 13.75 -16.95 -16.89
CA ILE A 77 13.86 -16.77 -18.35
C ILE A 77 15.33 -16.58 -18.76
N GLY A 78 16.08 -15.75 -18.04
CA GLY A 78 17.50 -15.50 -18.28
C GLY A 78 18.34 -16.77 -18.17
N TYR A 79 18.15 -17.54 -17.09
CA TYR A 79 18.81 -18.82 -16.88
C TYR A 79 18.53 -19.83 -18.00
N ARG A 80 17.27 -19.90 -18.45
CA ARG A 80 16.86 -20.82 -19.52
C ARG A 80 17.44 -20.43 -20.88
N GLN A 81 17.54 -19.13 -21.16
CA GLN A 81 18.19 -18.64 -22.38
C GLN A 81 19.68 -18.97 -22.39
N LEU A 82 20.36 -18.93 -21.24
CA LEU A 82 21.75 -19.34 -21.12
C LEU A 82 21.95 -20.84 -21.43
N LYS A 83 21.00 -21.69 -21.02
CA LYS A 83 21.01 -23.14 -21.27
C LYS A 83 20.54 -23.55 -22.68
N ARG A 84 20.24 -22.60 -23.57
CA ARG A 84 19.74 -22.89 -24.92
C ARG A 84 20.86 -23.35 -25.84
N THR A 85 21.16 -24.64 -25.83
CA THR A 85 22.28 -25.22 -26.60
C THR A 85 21.86 -25.98 -27.87
N ASN A 86 20.57 -26.34 -28.07
CA ASN A 86 20.15 -27.13 -29.23
C ASN A 86 18.79 -26.73 -29.84
N LYS A 87 18.66 -26.87 -31.17
CA LYS A 87 17.46 -26.48 -31.98
C LYS A 87 16.19 -27.26 -31.59
N GLY A 88 16.32 -28.52 -31.14
CA GLY A 88 15.23 -29.32 -30.58
C GLY A 88 14.71 -28.83 -29.21
N SER A 89 15.49 -28.00 -28.50
CA SER A 89 15.10 -27.39 -27.22
C SER A 89 14.10 -26.23 -27.39
N ALA A 90 14.01 -25.63 -28.59
CA ALA A 90 13.20 -24.43 -28.82
C ALA A 90 11.69 -24.67 -28.61
N LYS A 91 11.15 -25.84 -29.04
CA LYS A 91 9.73 -26.19 -28.87
C LYS A 91 9.36 -26.44 -27.41
N ASN A 92 10.27 -27.06 -26.64
CA ASN A 92 10.06 -27.26 -25.20
C ASN A 92 10.21 -25.95 -24.42
N GLN A 93 11.07 -25.04 -24.89
CA GLN A 93 11.21 -23.71 -24.30
C GLN A 93 9.97 -22.83 -24.49
N SER A 94 9.31 -22.88 -25.65
CA SER A 94 8.06 -22.13 -25.87
C SER A 94 6.91 -22.65 -25.02
N ILE A 95 6.80 -23.97 -24.83
CA ILE A 95 5.78 -24.56 -23.96
C ILE A 95 6.00 -24.12 -22.51
N ILE A 96 7.24 -24.18 -22.03
CA ILE A 96 7.57 -23.76 -20.66
C ILE A 96 7.36 -22.24 -20.49
N ALA A 97 7.69 -21.43 -21.49
CA ALA A 97 7.43 -19.98 -21.46
C ALA A 97 5.92 -19.68 -21.41
N LEU A 98 5.11 -20.42 -22.19
CA LEU A 98 3.65 -20.34 -22.13
C LEU A 98 3.15 -20.73 -20.73
N GLY A 99 3.67 -21.81 -20.14
CA GLY A 99 3.30 -22.25 -18.80
C GLY A 99 3.60 -21.19 -17.73
N LEU A 100 4.79 -20.60 -17.77
CA LEU A 100 5.19 -19.51 -16.88
C LEU A 100 4.30 -18.27 -17.05
N ALA A 101 3.95 -17.91 -18.29
CA ALA A 101 3.03 -16.81 -18.56
C ALA A 101 1.64 -17.07 -17.99
N LEU A 102 1.12 -18.30 -18.14
CA LEU A 102 -0.18 -18.68 -17.57
C LEU A 102 -0.19 -18.59 -16.04
N ILE A 103 0.85 -19.10 -15.37
CA ILE A 103 0.99 -19.00 -13.91
C ILE A 103 1.03 -17.53 -13.49
N PHE A 104 1.82 -16.70 -14.19
CA PHE A 104 1.95 -15.29 -13.88
C PHE A 104 0.63 -14.53 -14.06
N ILE A 105 -0.07 -14.73 -15.19
CA ILE A 105 -1.39 -14.13 -15.43
C ILE A 105 -2.38 -14.53 -14.34
N SER A 106 -2.42 -15.81 -13.96
CA SER A 106 -3.28 -16.27 -12.88
C SER A 106 -2.93 -15.60 -11.55
N LEU A 107 -1.65 -15.42 -11.23
CA LEU A 107 -1.22 -14.75 -10.00
C LEU A 107 -1.65 -13.27 -9.93
N VAL A 108 -1.75 -12.60 -11.08
CA VAL A 108 -2.25 -11.22 -11.18
C VAL A 108 -3.79 -11.16 -11.02
N VAL A 109 -4.50 -12.18 -11.50
CA VAL A 109 -5.97 -12.21 -11.58
C VAL A 109 -6.64 -12.80 -10.33
N ILE A 110 -6.01 -13.74 -9.63
CA ILE A 110 -6.59 -14.40 -8.45
C ILE A 110 -6.87 -13.43 -7.29
N PRO A 111 -5.93 -12.54 -6.88
CA PRO A 111 -6.16 -11.65 -5.73
C PRO A 111 -7.45 -10.81 -5.82
N PRO A 112 -7.76 -10.10 -6.93
CA PRO A 112 -9.00 -9.33 -7.03
C PRO A 112 -10.28 -10.19 -7.02
N ILE A 113 -10.21 -11.48 -7.37
CA ILE A 113 -11.36 -12.40 -7.28
C ILE A 113 -11.61 -12.82 -5.83
N ILE A 114 -10.55 -13.08 -5.05
CA ILE A 114 -10.66 -13.51 -3.65
C ILE A 114 -10.94 -12.33 -2.72
N THR A 115 -10.11 -11.29 -2.75
CA THR A 115 -10.29 -10.09 -1.93
C THR A 115 -9.75 -8.87 -2.68
N PRO A 116 -10.61 -7.91 -3.07
CA PRO A 116 -10.14 -6.71 -3.75
C PRO A 116 -9.30 -5.79 -2.85
N VAL A 117 -9.43 -5.93 -1.53
CA VAL A 117 -8.82 -5.08 -0.52
C VAL A 117 -8.40 -5.94 0.68
N VAL A 118 -7.22 -5.67 1.24
CA VAL A 118 -6.81 -6.19 2.54
C VAL A 118 -6.86 -5.04 3.55
N LYS A 119 -7.55 -5.28 4.67
CA LYS A 119 -7.64 -4.31 5.77
C LYS A 119 -6.53 -4.59 6.77
N ILE A 120 -5.53 -3.72 6.83
CA ILE A 120 -4.49 -3.76 7.86
C ILE A 120 -4.76 -2.61 8.83
N ARG A 121 -4.94 -2.90 10.12
CA ARG A 121 -5.17 -1.90 11.17
C ARG A 121 -6.29 -0.89 10.85
N GLY A 122 -7.38 -1.35 10.21
CA GLY A 122 -8.52 -0.50 9.82
C GLY A 122 -8.34 0.28 8.51
N THR A 123 -7.14 0.32 7.94
CA THR A 123 -6.87 0.95 6.65
C THR A 123 -6.95 -0.08 5.50
N SER A 124 -7.61 0.33 4.41
CA SER A 124 -7.89 -0.52 3.25
C SER A 124 -6.79 -0.35 2.20
N PHE A 125 -5.97 -1.37 2.00
CA PHE A 125 -4.95 -1.37 0.96
C PHE A 125 -5.41 -2.19 -0.25
N PRO A 126 -5.35 -1.62 -1.47
CA PRO A 126 -5.60 -2.38 -2.69
C PRO A 126 -4.48 -3.40 -2.89
N VAL A 127 -4.84 -4.69 -2.90
CA VAL A 127 -3.86 -5.79 -3.08
C VAL A 127 -3.55 -6.01 -4.57
N CYS A 128 -4.47 -5.59 -5.43
CA CYS A 128 -4.45 -5.85 -6.86
C CYS A 128 -4.09 -4.60 -7.66
N GLY A 129 -3.36 -4.80 -8.76
CA GLY A 129 -3.13 -3.75 -9.76
C GLY A 129 -4.32 -3.59 -10.70
N HIS A 130 -4.35 -2.48 -11.44
CA HIS A 130 -5.44 -2.17 -12.35
C HIS A 130 -5.66 -3.24 -13.43
N ALA A 131 -4.59 -3.82 -13.98
CA ALA A 131 -4.69 -4.84 -15.03
C ALA A 131 -5.41 -6.11 -14.51
N GLY A 132 -5.01 -6.60 -13.33
CA GLY A 132 -5.63 -7.76 -12.70
C GLY A 132 -7.11 -7.51 -12.38
N LYS A 133 -7.45 -6.31 -11.90
CA LYS A 133 -8.82 -5.94 -11.58
C LYS A 133 -9.73 -5.92 -12.82
N VAL A 134 -9.26 -5.36 -13.95
CA VAL A 134 -10.03 -5.34 -15.20
C VAL A 134 -10.31 -6.76 -15.70
N ILE A 135 -9.28 -7.60 -15.73
CA ILE A 135 -9.41 -9.00 -16.19
C ILE A 135 -10.32 -9.80 -15.24
N ALA A 136 -10.14 -9.66 -13.93
CA ALA A 136 -10.98 -10.33 -12.95
C ALA A 136 -12.45 -9.92 -13.06
N ASN A 137 -12.74 -8.63 -13.23
CA ASN A 137 -14.10 -8.14 -13.41
C ASN A 137 -14.74 -8.71 -14.69
N LEU A 138 -13.98 -8.83 -15.77
CA LEU A 138 -14.45 -9.46 -17.00
C LEU A 138 -14.79 -10.94 -16.75
N LEU A 139 -13.91 -11.70 -16.10
CA LEU A 139 -14.14 -13.11 -15.78
C LEU A 139 -15.33 -13.32 -14.82
N ILE A 140 -15.47 -12.46 -13.82
CA ILE A 140 -16.58 -12.53 -12.87
C ILE A 140 -17.91 -12.21 -13.59
N LYS A 141 -17.90 -11.25 -14.52
CA LYS A 141 -19.07 -10.92 -15.33
C LYS A 141 -19.50 -12.09 -16.23
N THR A 142 -18.55 -12.85 -16.77
CA THR A 142 -18.84 -13.96 -17.68
C THR A 142 -19.15 -15.28 -16.97
N PHE A 143 -18.44 -15.61 -15.89
CA PHE A 143 -18.48 -16.95 -15.25
C PHE A 143 -18.94 -16.94 -13.79
N SER A 144 -19.38 -15.79 -13.25
CA SER A 144 -19.54 -15.55 -11.80
C SER A 144 -18.23 -15.71 -11.02
N ARG A 145 -18.24 -15.38 -9.74
CA ARG A 145 -17.03 -15.41 -8.89
C ARG A 145 -16.44 -16.82 -8.76
N THR A 146 -17.30 -17.82 -8.56
CA THR A 146 -16.87 -19.22 -8.42
C THR A 146 -16.30 -19.75 -9.72
N GLY A 147 -16.95 -19.49 -10.85
CA GLY A 147 -16.44 -19.91 -12.16
C GLY A 147 -15.13 -19.21 -12.54
N ALA A 148 -14.97 -17.93 -12.20
CA ALA A 148 -13.71 -17.21 -12.39
C ALA A 148 -12.54 -17.85 -11.63
N LEU A 149 -12.76 -18.32 -10.39
CA LEU A 149 -11.76 -19.07 -9.62
C LEU A 149 -11.43 -20.42 -10.28
N PHE A 150 -12.44 -21.16 -10.72
CA PHE A 150 -12.21 -22.43 -11.42
C PHE A 150 -11.39 -22.26 -12.70
N VAL A 151 -11.74 -21.27 -13.54
CA VAL A 151 -11.01 -20.98 -14.78
C VAL A 151 -9.55 -20.61 -14.49
N THR A 152 -9.33 -19.68 -13.56
CA THR A 152 -7.97 -19.23 -13.22
C THR A 152 -7.13 -20.33 -12.57
N PHE A 153 -7.72 -21.16 -11.71
CA PHE A 153 -7.06 -22.34 -11.15
C PHE A 153 -6.71 -23.38 -12.21
N GLY A 154 -7.60 -23.59 -13.19
CA GLY A 154 -7.33 -24.43 -14.37
C GLY A 154 -6.12 -23.94 -15.16
N LEU A 155 -6.00 -22.62 -15.38
CA LEU A 155 -4.82 -22.02 -16.03
C LEU A 155 -3.53 -22.22 -15.22
N VAL A 156 -3.59 -22.17 -13.89
CA VAL A 156 -2.45 -22.48 -13.02
C VAL A 156 -2.02 -23.94 -13.20
N ILE A 157 -2.97 -24.89 -13.19
CA ILE A 157 -2.68 -26.31 -13.40
C ILE A 157 -2.04 -26.52 -14.78
N LEU A 158 -2.63 -25.96 -15.85
CA LEU A 158 -2.06 -26.04 -17.20
C LEU A 158 -0.65 -25.45 -17.25
N GLY A 159 -0.43 -24.36 -16.53
CA GLY A 159 0.88 -23.75 -16.37
C GLY A 159 1.90 -24.69 -15.72
N PHE A 160 1.57 -25.29 -14.57
CA PHE A 160 2.43 -26.26 -13.89
C PHE A 160 2.69 -27.50 -14.74
N VAL A 161 1.68 -28.00 -15.45
CA VAL A 161 1.83 -29.12 -16.38
C VAL A 161 2.84 -28.79 -17.49
N ALA A 162 2.80 -27.57 -18.03
CA ALA A 162 3.76 -27.12 -19.03
C ALA A 162 5.20 -26.95 -18.48
N LEU A 163 5.38 -26.81 -17.15
CA LEU A 163 6.69 -26.79 -16.50
C LEU A 163 7.26 -28.20 -16.27
N LEU A 164 6.43 -29.24 -16.25
CA LEU A 164 6.91 -30.61 -16.07
C LEU A 164 7.81 -31.00 -17.25
N PRO A 165 9.00 -31.55 -16.99
CA PRO A 165 9.91 -31.98 -18.06
C PRO A 165 9.44 -33.26 -18.76
N TRP A 166 8.27 -33.78 -18.40
CA TRP A 166 7.70 -35.04 -18.87
C TRP A 166 6.21 -34.91 -19.17
N THR A 167 5.68 -35.83 -19.97
CA THR A 167 4.26 -35.87 -20.33
C THR A 167 3.39 -36.36 -19.17
N LEU A 168 2.10 -36.00 -19.19
CA LEU A 168 1.13 -36.44 -18.18
C LEU A 168 1.07 -37.98 -18.08
N SER A 169 1.22 -38.68 -19.20
CA SER A 169 1.22 -40.15 -19.25
C SER A 169 2.38 -40.78 -18.48
N GLU A 170 3.49 -40.08 -18.31
CA GLU A 170 4.69 -40.57 -17.61
C GLU A 170 4.69 -40.26 -16.10
N THR A 171 3.74 -39.44 -15.61
CA THR A 171 3.72 -39.00 -14.21
C THR A 171 3.45 -40.13 -13.22
N GLY A 172 2.46 -40.98 -13.50
CA GLY A 172 2.06 -42.09 -12.63
C GLY A 172 3.19 -43.09 -12.34
N PRO A 173 3.85 -43.65 -13.38
CA PRO A 173 4.95 -44.60 -13.19
C PRO A 173 6.14 -43.99 -12.42
N ARG A 174 6.49 -42.73 -12.66
CA ARG A 174 7.60 -42.07 -11.95
C ARG A 174 7.28 -41.75 -10.50
N LEU A 175 6.05 -41.35 -10.19
CA LEU A 175 5.63 -41.13 -8.81
C LEU A 175 5.69 -42.44 -8.00
N ALA A 176 5.26 -43.55 -8.59
CA ALA A 176 5.37 -44.88 -7.98
C ALA A 176 6.84 -45.32 -7.79
N GLN A 177 7.73 -44.99 -8.73
CA GLN A 177 9.16 -45.24 -8.56
C GLN A 177 9.77 -44.40 -7.43
N MET A 178 9.42 -43.11 -7.33
CA MET A 178 9.91 -42.25 -6.24
C MET A 178 9.43 -42.70 -4.86
N THR A 179 8.17 -43.11 -4.72
CA THR A 179 7.66 -43.67 -3.45
C THR A 179 8.41 -44.95 -3.08
N SER A 180 8.71 -45.81 -4.05
CA SER A 180 9.49 -47.04 -3.80
C SER A 180 10.94 -46.78 -3.34
N VAL A 181 11.58 -45.71 -3.83
CA VAL A 181 12.93 -45.31 -3.39
C VAL A 181 12.90 -44.74 -1.98
N VAL A 182 11.89 -43.93 -1.65
CA VAL A 182 11.70 -43.38 -0.30
C VAL A 182 11.39 -44.48 0.70
N THR A 183 10.48 -45.42 0.38
CA THR A 183 10.18 -46.56 1.25
C THR A 183 11.41 -47.45 1.44
N MET A 184 12.18 -47.72 0.38
CA MET A 184 13.44 -48.47 0.52
C MET A 184 14.48 -47.72 1.36
N SER A 185 14.58 -46.41 1.24
CA SER A 185 15.50 -45.60 2.05
C SER A 185 15.09 -45.59 3.52
N LEU A 186 13.79 -45.52 3.80
CA LEU A 186 13.24 -45.65 5.16
C LEU A 186 13.52 -47.03 5.76
N VAL A 187 13.31 -48.10 4.99
CA VAL A 187 13.59 -49.48 5.43
C VAL A 187 15.08 -49.67 5.73
N ARG A 188 15.97 -49.13 4.90
CA ARG A 188 17.42 -49.16 5.14
C ARG A 188 17.81 -48.37 6.38
N PHE A 189 17.22 -47.19 6.58
CA PHE A 189 17.43 -46.39 7.79
C PHE A 189 16.95 -47.10 9.05
N CYS A 190 15.75 -47.70 9.03
CA CYS A 190 15.23 -48.49 10.14
C CYS A 190 16.09 -49.72 10.44
N LYS A 191 16.59 -50.42 9.42
CA LYS A 191 17.56 -51.52 9.61
C LYS A 191 18.84 -51.03 10.26
N SER A 192 19.45 -49.97 9.74
CA SER A 192 20.68 -49.37 10.29
C SER A 192 20.49 -48.88 11.73
N LEU A 193 19.34 -48.29 12.05
CA LEU A 193 18.99 -47.88 13.40
C LEU A 193 18.85 -49.09 14.33
N SER A 194 18.19 -50.15 13.87
CA SER A 194 18.03 -51.39 14.65
C SER A 194 19.38 -52.08 14.90
N GLU A 195 20.28 -52.08 13.92
CA GLU A 195 21.60 -52.68 14.03
C GLU A 195 22.50 -51.89 14.97
N ASN A 196 22.45 -50.55 14.93
CA ASN A 196 23.17 -49.69 15.86
C ASN A 196 22.65 -49.81 17.31
N ILE A 197 21.33 -49.93 17.49
CA ILE A 197 20.73 -50.17 18.81
C ILE A 197 21.11 -51.57 19.33
N ARG A 198 21.05 -52.60 18.47
CA ARG A 198 21.40 -53.98 18.82
C ARG A 198 22.89 -54.13 19.13
N ALA A 199 23.75 -53.42 18.42
CA ALA A 199 25.18 -53.35 18.69
C ALA A 199 25.46 -52.68 20.06
N LYS A 200 24.74 -51.60 20.40
CA LYS A 200 24.83 -50.96 21.72
C LYS A 200 24.31 -51.87 22.84
N LEU A 201 23.22 -52.61 22.62
CA LEU A 201 22.66 -53.55 23.60
C LEU A 201 23.58 -54.76 23.85
N ASN A 202 24.18 -55.30 22.79
CA ASN A 202 25.10 -56.44 22.92
C ASN A 202 26.44 -56.05 23.55
N LYS A 203 26.89 -54.79 23.37
CA LYS A 203 28.08 -54.25 24.04
C LYS A 203 27.83 -53.96 25.54
N ALA A 204 26.57 -53.88 25.96
CA ALA A 204 26.14 -53.60 27.33
C ALA A 204 25.71 -54.84 28.13
N ARG A 205 25.80 -56.06 27.58
CA ARG A 205 25.56 -57.32 28.31
C ARG A 205 26.88 -57.93 28.78
N PRO A 206 27.21 -57.91 30.08
CA PRO A 206 28.27 -58.76 30.61
C PRO A 206 27.81 -60.21 30.61
N SER A 207 28.70 -61.13 30.26
CA SER A 207 28.52 -62.56 30.48
C SER A 207 28.44 -62.84 31.99
N SER A 208 27.28 -63.25 32.49
CA SER A 208 27.15 -63.76 33.86
C SER A 208 26.51 -65.14 33.85
N ASN A 209 27.35 -66.17 33.95
CA ASN A 209 26.99 -67.38 34.69
C ASN A 209 27.52 -67.18 36.11
N SER A 210 26.64 -67.24 37.12
CA SER A 210 26.80 -68.03 38.35
C SER A 210 26.01 -67.43 39.52
N ALA A 211 25.15 -68.30 40.08
CA ALA A 211 24.75 -68.42 41.49
C ALA A 211 24.12 -67.22 42.24
N ALA A 212 22.79 -67.32 42.39
CA ALA A 212 22.06 -67.62 43.64
C ALA A 212 22.33 -66.82 44.94
N HIS A 213 21.19 -66.51 45.61
CA HIS A 213 20.98 -66.06 47.00
C HIS A 213 21.17 -64.55 47.23
N SER A 214 20.43 -63.83 48.08
CA SER A 214 19.28 -64.10 48.94
C SER A 214 18.81 -62.73 49.49
N ASN A 215 17.49 -62.53 49.59
CA ASN A 215 16.73 -61.68 50.51
C ASN A 215 17.44 -60.64 51.42
N SER A 216 16.91 -59.39 51.39
CA SER A 216 16.13 -58.76 52.49
C SER A 216 16.52 -57.30 52.81
N ASN A 217 15.52 -56.43 52.59
CA ASN A 217 15.11 -55.26 53.40
C ASN A 217 15.93 -53.95 53.49
N SER A 218 15.30 -52.93 52.89
CA SER A 218 14.81 -51.66 53.48
C SER A 218 15.74 -50.48 53.80
N HIS A 219 15.45 -49.39 53.09
CA HIS A 219 15.18 -48.02 53.55
C HIS A 219 16.31 -47.06 54.01
N ILE A 220 16.32 -45.91 53.30
CA ILE A 220 16.41 -44.50 53.74
C ILE A 220 17.80 -43.89 54.06
N SER A 221 18.13 -42.94 53.15
CA SER A 221 18.68 -41.57 53.29
C SER A 221 19.86 -41.21 54.20
N GLU A 222 20.66 -40.29 53.63
CA GLU A 222 21.60 -39.31 54.25
C GLU A 222 22.84 -39.93 54.91
N GLU A 223 24.08 -39.50 54.68
CA GLU A 223 24.61 -38.15 54.52
C GLU A 223 26.06 -38.22 53.94
N ALA A 224 26.42 -37.18 53.18
CA ALA A 224 27.69 -36.42 53.19
C ALA A 224 29.08 -36.99 52.78
N LEU A 225 29.84 -36.02 52.20
CA LEU A 225 31.30 -35.83 52.02
C LEU A 225 31.93 -36.36 50.72
N LEU A 226 32.17 -35.48 49.71
CA LEU A 226 33.30 -34.51 49.53
C LEU A 226 34.57 -35.26 49.06
N ASP A 227 35.21 -34.96 47.92
CA ASP A 227 35.75 -33.68 47.46
C ASP A 227 35.83 -33.59 45.92
N ILE A 228 35.48 -32.44 45.33
CA ILE A 228 36.14 -31.91 44.13
C ILE A 228 36.33 -30.41 44.30
N GLU A 229 37.58 -30.00 44.15
CA GLU A 229 38.16 -28.68 44.39
C GLU A 229 37.76 -27.64 43.32
N VAL A 230 37.64 -26.40 43.79
CA VAL A 230 37.10 -25.19 43.17
C VAL A 230 38.19 -24.42 42.42
N LEU A 231 37.86 -23.79 41.28
CA LEU A 231 38.41 -22.48 40.92
C LEU A 231 37.39 -21.65 40.12
N ASP A 232 36.78 -20.72 40.86
CA ASP A 232 36.38 -19.33 40.59
C ASP A 232 35.86 -18.90 39.21
N TYR A 233 34.60 -18.44 39.22
CA TYR A 233 34.14 -17.30 38.44
C TYR A 233 33.50 -16.29 39.40
N ASP A 234 34.20 -15.19 39.65
CA ASP A 234 33.67 -14.03 40.35
C ASP A 234 32.68 -13.27 39.46
N GLU A 235 31.53 -12.97 40.03
CA GLU A 235 30.51 -12.08 39.51
C GLU A 235 30.46 -10.85 40.42
N GLU A 236 30.68 -9.62 39.91
CA GLU A 236 30.02 -8.38 40.37
C GLU A 236 30.47 -7.14 39.54
N PRO A 237 29.83 -5.94 39.66
CA PRO A 237 28.66 -5.56 38.87
C PRO A 237 28.85 -4.22 38.10
N ALA A 238 27.79 -3.82 37.37
CA ALA A 238 27.37 -2.47 36.98
C ALA A 238 28.42 -1.38 36.60
N THR A 239 28.28 -0.79 35.41
CA THR A 239 27.96 0.66 35.21
C THR A 239 28.07 1.06 33.73
N MET A 240 27.15 1.92 33.28
CA MET A 240 27.34 2.73 32.07
C MET A 240 28.40 3.80 32.32
N PRO A 241 29.10 4.26 31.26
CA PRO A 241 29.31 5.69 31.13
C PRO A 241 28.94 6.24 29.76
N SER A 242 28.50 7.49 29.86
CA SER A 242 28.18 8.46 28.82
C SER A 242 29.45 9.21 28.36
N LYS A 243 29.36 9.79 27.14
CA LYS A 243 30.20 10.86 26.54
C LYS A 243 31.58 10.52 25.96
N SER A 244 31.68 10.61 24.63
CA SER A 244 32.66 11.49 23.94
C SER A 244 32.04 11.87 22.58
N LYS A 245 31.69 13.14 22.32
CA LYS A 245 32.52 14.22 21.76
C LYS A 245 33.46 13.75 20.63
N VAL A 246 32.98 13.88 19.39
CA VAL A 246 33.84 14.23 18.25
C VAL A 246 33.22 15.43 17.53
N THR A 247 34.04 16.46 17.43
CA THR A 247 33.81 17.80 16.90
C THR A 247 33.61 17.77 15.37
N PRO A 248 32.76 18.65 14.80
CA PRO A 248 32.67 18.88 13.36
C PRO A 248 33.96 19.54 12.84
N GLN A 249 34.54 19.02 11.76
CA GLN A 249 35.55 19.74 11.02
C GLN A 249 34.91 20.80 10.13
N GLU A 250 35.38 22.01 10.37
CA GLU A 250 35.21 23.25 9.65
C GLU A 250 35.95 23.17 8.30
N VAL A 251 35.26 23.50 7.21
CA VAL A 251 35.89 23.84 5.92
C VAL A 251 35.23 25.13 5.44
N GLU A 252 35.77 26.26 5.89
CA GLU A 252 35.92 27.49 5.09
C GLU A 252 37.00 27.20 4.03
N GLU A 253 37.07 27.77 2.82
CA GLU A 253 36.39 28.88 2.16
C GLU A 253 36.69 28.69 0.66
N THR A 254 35.80 29.10 -0.24
CA THR A 254 36.22 29.91 -1.40
C THR A 254 34.99 30.54 -2.03
N LEU A 255 34.89 31.85 -1.81
CA LEU A 255 34.01 32.78 -2.49
C LEU A 255 34.20 32.70 -4.02
N PHE A 256 33.09 32.70 -4.75
CA PHE A 256 33.00 33.45 -6.00
C PHE A 256 31.72 34.27 -5.96
N SER A 257 31.89 35.59 -5.87
CA SER A 257 30.88 36.62 -5.96
C SER A 257 30.50 36.87 -7.42
N VAL A 258 29.19 36.92 -7.69
CA VAL A 258 28.64 37.81 -8.73
C VAL A 258 27.42 38.48 -8.13
N GLU A 259 27.54 39.81 -8.00
CA GLU A 259 26.52 40.77 -7.58
C GLU A 259 25.18 40.66 -8.32
N ASP A 260 24.12 40.79 -7.50
CA ASP A 260 22.92 41.62 -7.65
C ASP A 260 22.09 41.58 -8.94
N GLN A 261 20.85 41.09 -8.79
CA GLN A 261 19.67 41.97 -8.89
C GLN A 261 18.56 41.54 -7.92
N SER A 262 18.52 42.23 -6.78
CA SER A 262 17.37 42.60 -5.95
C SER A 262 15.97 42.05 -6.31
N PHE A 263 15.42 41.23 -5.41
CA PHE A 263 14.04 41.44 -4.94
C PHE A 263 14.02 41.50 -3.42
N SER A 264 13.54 42.65 -2.95
CA SER A 264 13.38 43.08 -1.57
C SER A 264 12.69 42.05 -0.66
N HIS A 265 13.27 41.88 0.52
CA HIS A 265 12.69 41.27 1.72
C HIS A 265 11.17 41.49 1.87
N VAL A 266 10.43 40.39 2.03
CA VAL A 266 9.27 40.36 2.93
C VAL A 266 9.50 39.24 3.94
N THR A 267 9.92 39.63 5.12
CA THR A 267 9.91 38.81 6.33
C THR A 267 8.46 38.51 6.69
N ILE A 268 8.03 37.26 6.57
CA ILE A 268 6.79 36.78 7.20
C ILE A 268 7.20 36.10 8.52
N GLN A 269 6.99 36.82 9.63
CA GLN A 269 6.93 36.19 10.93
C GLN A 269 5.59 35.43 11.02
N GLU A 270 5.61 34.12 10.81
CA GLU A 270 4.51 33.26 11.26
C GLU A 270 4.64 33.04 12.76
N SER A 271 4.19 34.02 13.55
CA SER A 271 3.83 33.76 14.93
C SER A 271 2.51 32.98 14.93
N PHE A 272 2.59 31.65 14.92
CA PHE A 272 1.43 30.82 15.26
C PHE A 272 0.95 31.23 16.66
N PRO A 273 -0.33 31.61 16.85
CA PRO A 273 -0.86 31.73 18.21
C PRO A 273 -0.90 30.34 18.83
N LYS A 274 0.14 30.02 19.61
CA LYS A 274 0.18 28.87 20.51
C LYS A 274 -0.70 29.20 21.71
N LYS A 275 -2.00 28.97 21.56
CA LYS A 275 -2.96 28.69 22.64
C LYS A 275 -4.28 28.25 22.05
N LEU A 276 -4.52 26.93 22.05
CA LEU A 276 -5.90 26.45 22.19
C LEU A 276 -6.44 27.06 23.50
N PRO A 277 -7.73 27.46 23.55
CA PRO A 277 -8.33 27.89 24.81
C PRO A 277 -8.10 26.82 25.88
N ASP A 278 -7.70 27.26 27.08
CA ASP A 278 -7.54 26.43 28.28
C ASP A 278 -8.86 25.70 28.57
N THR A 279 -9.07 24.54 27.95
CA THR A 279 -10.04 23.57 28.44
C THR A 279 -9.43 22.98 29.70
N LYS A 280 -9.80 23.57 30.84
CA LYS A 280 -9.57 23.03 32.18
C LYS A 280 -9.65 21.51 32.13
N ASN A 281 -8.52 20.85 32.42
CA ASN A 281 -8.34 19.42 32.64
C ASN A 281 -9.53 18.53 32.25
N PRO A 282 -9.47 17.73 31.17
CA PRO A 282 -10.37 16.59 31.09
C PRO A 282 -9.99 15.68 32.26
N LYS A 283 -10.82 15.68 33.31
CA LYS A 283 -10.75 14.67 34.37
C LYS A 283 -10.61 13.33 33.65
N LYS A 284 -9.56 12.57 33.94
CA LYS A 284 -9.37 11.20 33.43
C LYS A 284 -10.68 10.46 33.61
N GLN A 285 -11.46 10.34 32.54
CA GLN A 285 -12.70 9.58 32.57
C GLN A 285 -12.24 8.14 32.74
N LYS A 286 -12.53 7.56 33.91
CA LYS A 286 -12.36 6.13 34.13
C LYS A 286 -13.08 5.44 32.99
N ALA A 287 -12.36 4.60 32.25
CA ALA A 287 -12.94 3.79 31.19
C ALA A 287 -14.18 3.09 31.76
N HIS A 288 -15.37 3.52 31.32
CA HIS A 288 -16.61 2.86 31.68
C HIS A 288 -16.55 1.48 31.03
N LYS A 289 -16.38 0.43 31.85
CA LYS A 289 -16.60 -0.94 31.39
C LYS A 289 -18.05 -1.02 30.94
N LEU A 290 -18.29 -1.00 29.64
CA LEU A 290 -19.60 -1.35 29.09
C LEU A 290 -19.82 -2.85 29.36
N ASN A 291 -20.51 -3.15 30.46
CA ASN A 291 -21.21 -4.44 30.61
C ASN A 291 -22.34 -4.43 29.57
N ARG A 292 -22.08 -4.98 28.38
CA ARG A 292 -23.12 -5.17 27.37
C ARG A 292 -23.91 -6.42 27.74
N SER A 293 -25.12 -6.25 28.26
CA SER A 293 -26.20 -7.20 28.02
C SER A 293 -26.56 -7.12 26.53
N GLU A 294 -26.80 -8.25 25.88
CA GLU A 294 -27.00 -8.35 24.43
C GLU A 294 -28.26 -7.65 23.88
N ASN A 295 -29.10 -7.03 24.73
CA ASN A 295 -30.43 -6.56 24.35
C ASN A 295 -30.78 -5.07 24.63
N ASP A 296 -29.85 -4.24 25.11
CA ASP A 296 -30.15 -2.86 25.51
C ASP A 296 -29.30 -1.81 24.75
N PHE A 297 -29.44 -1.76 23.43
CA PHE A 297 -28.88 -0.65 22.64
C PHE A 297 -29.88 0.50 22.57
N TYR A 298 -29.57 1.60 23.26
CA TYR A 298 -30.30 2.87 23.16
C TYR A 298 -29.48 3.87 22.35
N LEU A 299 -30.16 4.61 21.46
CA LEU A 299 -29.51 5.64 20.67
C LEU A 299 -28.98 6.74 21.62
N PRO A 300 -27.70 7.15 21.49
CA PRO A 300 -27.16 8.21 22.32
C PRO A 300 -27.85 9.55 22.02
N ASP A 301 -28.00 10.38 23.06
CA ASP A 301 -28.60 11.71 22.93
C ASP A 301 -27.75 12.64 22.04
N ILE A 302 -28.42 13.40 21.17
CA ILE A 302 -27.85 14.44 20.32
C ILE A 302 -27.17 15.53 21.16
N GLY A 303 -27.57 15.68 22.43
CA GLY A 303 -26.90 16.52 23.42
C GLY A 303 -25.39 16.27 23.58
N LEU A 304 -24.89 15.08 23.22
CA LEU A 304 -23.45 14.77 23.22
C LEU A 304 -22.66 15.56 22.17
N LEU A 305 -23.33 16.13 21.16
CA LEU A 305 -22.69 16.87 20.08
C LEU A 305 -22.59 18.37 20.43
N ASN A 306 -21.45 18.98 20.09
CA ASN A 306 -21.21 20.40 20.31
C ASN A 306 -22.21 21.28 19.54
N ARG A 307 -22.72 22.33 20.19
CA ARG A 307 -23.40 23.45 19.53
C ARG A 307 -22.37 24.49 19.12
N TYR A 308 -22.45 24.93 17.87
CA TYR A 308 -21.73 26.08 17.37
C TYR A 308 -22.76 27.18 17.13
N SER A 309 -22.47 28.42 17.53
CA SER A 309 -23.35 29.55 17.22
C SER A 309 -23.35 29.76 15.70
N GLU A 310 -24.53 29.89 15.11
CA GLU A 310 -24.72 30.20 13.68
C GLU A 310 -24.39 31.67 13.35
N GLU A 311 -23.73 32.38 14.27
CA GLU A 311 -23.33 33.77 14.09
C GLU A 311 -22.09 33.83 13.19
N GLN A 312 -22.29 33.73 11.87
CA GLN A 312 -21.28 34.18 10.91
C GLN A 312 -21.88 34.49 9.53
N GLN A 313 -22.23 35.78 9.40
CA GLN A 313 -22.26 36.62 8.19
C GLN A 313 -22.25 35.85 6.85
N MET A 314 -23.42 35.77 6.19
CA MET A 314 -23.43 35.71 4.73
C MET A 314 -22.54 36.83 4.19
N GLU A 315 -21.71 36.53 3.19
CA GLU A 315 -20.91 37.56 2.53
C GLU A 315 -21.86 38.67 2.04
N ASP A 316 -21.51 39.93 2.33
CA ASP A 316 -22.30 41.09 1.94
C ASP A 316 -22.60 41.04 0.43
N ILE A 317 -23.87 41.26 0.06
CA ILE A 317 -24.33 41.26 -1.32
C ILE A 317 -23.50 42.21 -2.18
N HIS A 318 -23.10 43.37 -1.64
CA HIS A 318 -22.25 44.32 -2.35
C HIS A 318 -20.86 43.75 -2.66
N PHE A 319 -20.31 42.95 -1.75
CA PHE A 319 -19.02 42.29 -1.94
C PHE A 319 -19.10 41.18 -2.98
N LEU A 320 -20.19 40.40 -2.99
CA LEU A 320 -20.45 39.37 -3.99
C LEU A 320 -20.60 39.96 -5.39
N LYS A 321 -21.31 41.09 -5.53
CA LYS A 321 -21.42 41.80 -6.82
C LYS A 321 -20.06 42.28 -7.33
N ARG A 322 -19.24 42.86 -6.47
CA ARG A 322 -17.86 43.25 -6.84
C ARG A 322 -17.02 42.05 -7.27
N LYS A 323 -17.15 40.91 -6.59
CA LYS A 323 -16.48 39.67 -7.01
C LYS A 323 -16.94 39.20 -8.40
N ALA A 324 -18.24 39.29 -8.69
CA ALA A 324 -18.79 38.95 -9.99
C ALA A 324 -18.25 39.87 -11.11
N GLU A 325 -18.11 41.16 -10.84
CA GLU A 325 -17.47 42.12 -11.77
C GLU A 325 -16.02 41.76 -12.05
N ILE A 326 -15.24 41.47 -10.99
CA ILE A 326 -13.82 41.06 -11.12
C ILE A 326 -13.72 39.75 -11.90
N LEU A 327 -14.57 38.76 -11.61
CA LEU A 327 -14.62 37.49 -12.34
C LEU A 327 -14.88 37.72 -13.84
N THR A 328 -15.86 38.57 -14.16
CA THR A 328 -16.21 38.92 -15.54
C THR A 328 -15.05 39.61 -16.25
N GLN A 329 -14.38 40.54 -15.57
CA GLN A 329 -13.20 41.23 -16.10
C GLN A 329 -12.04 40.26 -16.34
N LYS A 330 -11.75 39.35 -15.39
CA LYS A 330 -10.67 38.37 -15.55
C LYS A 330 -10.93 37.38 -16.68
N LEU A 331 -12.16 36.92 -16.85
CA LEU A 331 -12.51 36.09 -18.01
C LEU A 331 -12.34 36.86 -19.32
N ALA A 332 -12.71 38.15 -19.34
CA ALA A 332 -12.51 39.00 -20.51
C ALA A 332 -11.03 39.17 -20.87
N ASP A 333 -10.13 39.29 -19.89
CA ASP A 333 -8.67 39.34 -20.09
C ASP A 333 -8.15 38.08 -20.81
N PHE A 334 -8.76 36.91 -20.58
CA PHE A 334 -8.45 35.64 -21.28
C PHE A 334 -9.19 35.46 -22.62
N GLY A 335 -9.89 36.50 -23.08
CA GLY A 335 -10.65 36.51 -24.32
C GLY A 335 -11.97 35.72 -24.24
N ILE A 336 -12.53 35.56 -23.04
CA ILE A 336 -13.86 34.99 -22.80
C ILE A 336 -14.80 36.12 -22.38
N LYS A 337 -15.67 36.51 -23.31
CA LYS A 337 -16.70 37.53 -23.07
C LYS A 337 -17.99 36.87 -22.58
N GLY A 338 -18.75 37.56 -21.75
CA GLY A 338 -19.96 37.04 -21.13
C GLY A 338 -20.27 37.80 -19.84
N GLU A 339 -21.23 37.32 -19.09
CA GLU A 339 -21.73 37.98 -17.88
C GLU A 339 -22.12 36.98 -16.79
N VAL A 340 -22.04 37.42 -15.53
CA VAL A 340 -22.57 36.66 -14.39
C VAL A 340 -24.05 37.01 -14.22
N VAL A 341 -24.92 36.00 -14.31
CA VAL A 341 -26.38 36.16 -14.29
C VAL A 341 -26.96 35.89 -12.90
N ASP A 342 -26.36 34.97 -12.14
CA ASP A 342 -26.83 34.61 -10.80
C ASP A 342 -25.65 34.29 -9.86
N ILE A 343 -25.89 34.42 -8.54
CA ILE A 343 -24.89 34.17 -7.49
C ILE A 343 -25.54 33.35 -6.39
N HIS A 344 -25.01 32.15 -6.15
CA HIS A 344 -25.46 31.25 -5.09
C HIS A 344 -24.38 31.12 -4.01
N PRO A 345 -24.47 31.91 -2.92
CA PRO A 345 -23.54 31.80 -1.80
C PRO A 345 -23.85 30.56 -0.96
N GLY A 346 -22.83 29.71 -0.77
CA GLY A 346 -22.88 28.57 0.14
C GLY A 346 -21.97 28.76 1.37
N PRO A 347 -21.90 27.77 2.28
CA PRO A 347 -21.10 27.87 3.50
C PRO A 347 -19.58 27.93 3.26
N VAL A 348 -19.10 27.19 2.25
CA VAL A 348 -17.65 27.04 1.95
C VAL A 348 -17.26 27.72 0.65
N ILE A 349 -18.15 27.69 -0.33
CA ILE A 349 -17.94 28.19 -1.69
C ILE A 349 -19.14 29.07 -2.09
N THR A 350 -18.92 29.96 -3.03
CA THR A 350 -19.97 30.70 -3.74
C THR A 350 -19.92 30.32 -5.21
N MET A 351 -21.06 29.92 -5.76
CA MET A 351 -21.20 29.62 -7.18
C MET A 351 -21.67 30.86 -7.93
N PHE A 352 -20.92 31.26 -8.96
CA PHE A 352 -21.29 32.31 -9.89
C PHE A 352 -21.75 31.67 -11.21
N GLU A 353 -22.99 31.92 -11.62
CA GLU A 353 -23.51 31.44 -12.89
C GLU A 353 -23.09 32.40 -14.00
N TYR A 354 -22.19 31.94 -14.87
CA TYR A 354 -21.63 32.73 -15.96
C TYR A 354 -22.19 32.28 -17.31
N VAL A 355 -22.76 33.21 -18.07
CA VAL A 355 -23.24 32.97 -19.43
C VAL A 355 -22.20 33.52 -20.41
N PRO A 356 -21.48 32.65 -21.14
CA PRO A 356 -20.52 33.10 -22.14
C PRO A 356 -21.22 33.61 -23.40
N ALA A 357 -20.59 34.55 -24.09
CA ALA A 357 -21.05 35.06 -25.37
C ALA A 357 -21.09 33.95 -26.44
N PRO A 358 -21.98 34.07 -27.45
CA PRO A 358 -22.10 33.08 -28.52
C PRO A 358 -20.76 32.79 -29.22
N GLY A 359 -20.51 31.52 -29.51
CA GLY A 359 -19.30 31.06 -30.19
C GLY A 359 -18.11 30.72 -29.27
N ILE A 360 -18.20 30.98 -27.97
CA ILE A 360 -17.19 30.56 -27.00
C ILE A 360 -17.39 29.07 -26.68
N LYS A 361 -16.34 28.27 -26.92
CA LYS A 361 -16.34 26.83 -26.61
C LYS A 361 -16.23 26.61 -25.10
N ILE A 362 -17.08 25.74 -24.54
CA ILE A 362 -17.11 25.39 -23.11
C ILE A 362 -15.74 24.91 -22.60
N ASN A 363 -15.06 24.04 -23.36
CA ASN A 363 -13.75 23.50 -22.99
C ASN A 363 -12.68 24.59 -22.78
N ARG A 364 -12.82 25.74 -23.46
CA ARG A 364 -11.91 26.86 -23.27
C ARG A 364 -12.02 27.45 -21.86
N ILE A 365 -13.25 27.53 -21.33
CA ILE A 365 -13.51 28.03 -19.99
C ILE A 365 -12.98 27.02 -18.95
N VAL A 366 -13.28 25.73 -19.13
CA VAL A 366 -12.83 24.66 -18.22
C VAL A 366 -11.30 24.59 -18.12
N ASN A 367 -10.59 24.75 -19.24
CA ASN A 367 -9.13 24.68 -19.26
C ASN A 367 -8.44 25.88 -18.58
N LEU A 368 -9.16 26.98 -18.37
CA LEU A 368 -8.63 28.17 -17.69
C LEU A 368 -8.81 28.14 -16.17
N ALA A 369 -9.31 27.04 -15.59
CA ALA A 369 -9.56 26.96 -14.15
C ALA A 369 -8.32 27.34 -13.31
N ASN A 370 -7.13 26.88 -13.70
CA ASN A 370 -5.88 27.18 -13.00
C ASN A 370 -5.46 28.64 -13.19
N ASP A 371 -5.52 29.16 -14.42
CA ASP A 371 -5.15 30.54 -14.72
C ASP A 371 -6.11 31.54 -14.04
N LEU A 372 -7.40 31.22 -14.01
CA LEU A 372 -8.42 31.98 -13.32
C LEU A 372 -8.24 31.92 -11.79
N THR A 373 -7.82 30.77 -11.24
CA THR A 373 -7.46 30.63 -9.83
C THR A 373 -6.34 31.59 -9.45
N MET A 374 -5.29 31.65 -10.28
CA MET A 374 -4.17 32.58 -10.09
C MET A 374 -4.62 34.05 -10.21
N ALA A 375 -5.41 34.37 -11.24
CA ALA A 375 -5.88 35.73 -11.49
C ALA A 375 -6.80 36.29 -10.39
N LEU A 376 -7.61 35.43 -9.77
CA LEU A 376 -8.52 35.78 -8.69
C LEU A 376 -7.92 35.63 -7.28
N LYS A 377 -6.66 35.18 -7.19
CA LYS A 377 -5.97 34.89 -5.91
C LYS A 377 -6.79 33.95 -5.02
N ALA A 378 -7.47 32.98 -5.65
CA ALA A 378 -8.24 31.95 -4.96
C ALA A 378 -7.34 30.75 -4.64
N MET A 379 -7.72 29.95 -3.63
CA MET A 379 -7.00 28.70 -3.34
C MET A 379 -7.19 27.66 -4.45
N SER A 380 -8.41 27.57 -4.97
CA SER A 380 -8.81 26.69 -6.05
C SER A 380 -10.14 27.19 -6.62
N ILE A 381 -10.39 26.96 -7.91
CA ILE A 381 -11.67 27.23 -8.55
C ILE A 381 -12.15 25.95 -9.23
N ARG A 382 -13.44 25.64 -9.08
CA ARG A 382 -14.09 24.54 -9.78
C ARG A 382 -15.06 25.09 -10.79
N ILE A 383 -14.99 24.57 -12.02
CA ILE A 383 -15.85 24.96 -13.13
C ILE A 383 -16.80 23.80 -13.43
N VAL A 384 -18.10 24.06 -13.33
CA VAL A 384 -19.19 23.13 -13.62
C VAL A 384 -19.84 23.56 -14.93
N ALA A 385 -19.62 22.80 -16.00
CA ALA A 385 -20.15 23.12 -17.32
C ALA A 385 -20.64 21.86 -18.07
N PRO A 386 -21.83 21.88 -18.69
CA PRO A 386 -22.92 22.86 -18.52
C PRO A 386 -23.69 22.68 -17.19
N ILE A 387 -24.35 23.72 -16.69
CA ILE A 387 -25.34 23.58 -15.61
C ILE A 387 -26.60 22.89 -16.18
N PRO A 388 -27.09 21.77 -15.60
CA PRO A 388 -28.29 21.11 -16.09
C PRO A 388 -29.50 22.05 -16.18
N GLY A 389 -30.11 22.13 -17.35
CA GLY A 389 -31.30 22.97 -17.59
C GLY A 389 -31.03 24.46 -17.79
N LYS A 390 -29.76 24.92 -17.76
CA LYS A 390 -29.39 26.31 -18.01
C LYS A 390 -28.29 26.42 -19.07
N ALA A 391 -28.32 27.48 -19.88
CA ALA A 391 -27.26 27.80 -20.84
C ALA A 391 -26.09 28.56 -20.16
N ALA A 392 -25.64 28.07 -19.01
CA ALA A 392 -24.68 28.74 -18.14
C ALA A 392 -23.59 27.78 -17.64
N VAL A 393 -22.48 28.36 -17.21
CA VAL A 393 -21.34 27.71 -16.58
C VAL A 393 -21.27 28.14 -15.12
N GLY A 394 -21.25 27.18 -14.19
CA GLY A 394 -21.07 27.45 -12.77
C GLY A 394 -19.60 27.58 -12.42
N ILE A 395 -19.21 28.70 -11.82
CA ILE A 395 -17.84 28.94 -11.35
C ILE A 395 -17.88 29.00 -9.82
N GLU A 396 -17.39 27.95 -9.18
CA GLU A 396 -17.35 27.80 -7.73
C GLU A 396 -16.05 28.39 -7.19
N ILE A 397 -16.18 29.44 -6.38
CA ILE A 397 -15.05 30.16 -5.77
C ILE A 397 -15.13 30.02 -4.25
N PRO A 398 -14.05 29.61 -3.56
CA PRO A 398 -14.02 29.54 -2.11
C PRO A 398 -14.32 30.89 -1.44
N ASN A 399 -15.14 30.85 -0.40
CA ASN A 399 -15.42 32.03 0.42
C ASN A 399 -14.17 32.45 1.20
N LYS A 400 -14.07 33.74 1.50
CA LYS A 400 -12.93 34.25 2.29
C LYS A 400 -12.98 33.73 3.73
N ARG A 401 -14.20 33.55 4.26
CA ARG A 401 -14.47 32.92 5.54
C ARG A 401 -15.34 31.70 5.29
N ARG A 402 -14.75 30.51 5.39
CA ARG A 402 -15.47 29.25 5.25
C ARG A 402 -16.18 28.95 6.57
N GLN A 403 -17.46 28.63 6.48
CA GLN A 403 -18.26 28.25 7.65
C GLN A 403 -18.06 26.77 7.98
N LEU A 404 -17.99 26.45 9.27
CA LEU A 404 -18.00 25.08 9.73
C LEU A 404 -19.42 24.50 9.56
N VAL A 405 -19.53 23.31 8.99
CA VAL A 405 -20.78 22.55 8.93
C VAL A 405 -20.75 21.49 10.04
N PRO A 406 -21.30 21.75 11.24
CA PRO A 406 -21.21 20.81 12.35
C PRO A 406 -22.13 19.61 12.12
N ILE A 407 -21.66 18.41 12.44
CA ILE A 407 -22.43 17.16 12.31
C ILE A 407 -23.78 17.23 13.03
N ARG A 408 -23.83 17.93 14.16
CA ARG A 408 -25.06 18.16 14.93
C ARG A 408 -26.16 18.79 14.06
N SER A 409 -25.83 19.81 13.27
CA SER A 409 -26.80 20.49 12.40
C SER A 409 -27.39 19.59 11.32
N ILE A 410 -26.62 18.58 10.87
CA ILE A 410 -27.08 17.62 9.86
C ILE A 410 -27.94 16.54 10.51
N ILE A 411 -27.59 16.08 11.70
CA ILE A 411 -28.38 15.08 12.43
C ILE A 411 -29.71 15.68 12.93
N GLU A 412 -29.71 16.95 13.33
CA GLU A 412 -30.92 17.69 13.73
C GLU A 412 -31.80 18.08 12.52
N SER A 413 -31.33 17.89 11.29
CA SER A 413 -32.10 18.20 10.07
C SER A 413 -33.35 17.32 9.93
N ASN A 414 -34.40 17.87 9.32
CA ASN A 414 -35.65 17.14 9.08
C ASN A 414 -35.42 15.93 8.16
N GLU A 415 -34.51 16.07 7.21
CA GLU A 415 -34.11 15.05 6.24
C GLU A 415 -33.53 13.83 6.95
N PHE A 416 -32.63 14.05 7.93
CA PHE A 416 -32.01 12.97 8.68
C PHE A 416 -32.98 12.37 9.72
N GLN A 417 -33.75 13.19 10.42
CA GLN A 417 -34.72 12.72 11.43
C GLN A 417 -35.85 11.88 10.84
N LYS A 418 -36.27 12.16 9.60
CA LYS A 418 -37.30 11.39 8.89
C LYS A 418 -36.77 10.15 8.20
N ALA A 419 -35.45 9.96 8.13
CA ALA A 419 -34.86 8.84 7.45
C ALA A 419 -35.13 7.54 8.22
N THR A 420 -35.78 6.58 7.56
CA THR A 420 -36.19 5.30 8.15
C THR A 420 -35.14 4.21 7.99
N GLN A 421 -34.13 4.43 7.14
CA GLN A 421 -33.13 3.43 6.81
C GLN A 421 -32.06 3.34 7.93
N PRO A 422 -31.73 2.13 8.40
CA PRO A 422 -30.78 1.94 9.51
C PRO A 422 -29.33 2.32 9.16
N LEU A 423 -29.03 2.49 7.87
CA LEU A 423 -27.72 2.86 7.35
C LEU A 423 -27.72 4.28 6.74
N THR A 424 -28.60 5.15 7.20
CA THR A 424 -28.58 6.57 6.78
C THR A 424 -27.31 7.24 7.29
N ILE A 425 -26.60 7.93 6.39
CA ILE A 425 -25.34 8.62 6.69
C ILE A 425 -25.52 10.12 6.45
N ALA A 426 -25.21 10.92 7.48
CA ALA A 426 -25.11 12.36 7.37
C ALA A 426 -23.79 12.73 6.65
N LEU A 427 -23.87 13.32 5.46
CA LEU A 427 -22.70 13.72 4.68
C LEU A 427 -22.31 15.19 4.94
N GLY A 428 -23.27 16.12 4.86
CA GLY A 428 -23.01 17.55 4.97
C GLY A 428 -24.14 18.41 4.40
N LYS A 429 -23.82 19.66 4.02
CA LYS A 429 -24.69 20.58 3.26
C LYS A 429 -24.14 20.72 1.84
N ASP A 430 -25.05 20.84 0.87
CA ASP A 430 -24.79 20.99 -0.56
C ASP A 430 -24.69 22.45 -1.03
#